data_AF-T1X2Z2-F1
#
_entry.id   AF-T1X2Z2-F1
#
_cell.length_a   1.000
_cell.length_b   1.000
_cell.length_c   1.000
_cell.angle_alpha   90.00
_cell.angle_beta   90.00
_cell.angle_gamma   90.00
#
_symmetry.space_group_name_H-M   'P 1'
#
loop_
_entity.id
_entity.type
_entity.pdbx_description
1 polymer ?
#
loop_
_entity_poly.entity_id
_entity_poly.type
_entity_poly.pdbx_seq_one_letter_code
_entity_poly.pdbx_strand_id
1 'polypeptide(L)'
;MPQIATLTPLSIELTSPQSANGQRAAFQSLWLLARMKHAHDAEGGLVRLADLRGEVSDASTLRMVVSRAFRDFKAWNIEVGWGEDTQREPRFLNAERRSQGPFWLPPAEARRVRMLVSGRAATAAEVASFLGLRSRKARTAEPGSPPPDAVHLQDAAFWKQLVASQQAARQGRLMAPVAGGSTAGSPASALESIRLAGTLAATDFQRALVTLNEAMLWRRLGDNEQARRRLQALKKQRLAHHVAGNDYLGAMECIVSAWCAYTARDLPLAQSLLGGMANDAARGLVLRHHPDVRFEWCNLWALVCRSRALGLSADDKPTAAALAEESLQRFGEALAAAFESHSLDAAQHVAANMGMAAWLFDRVGLSDLPALAHDGHADTTRRAVQWIAFSEWLCGHTDGQGRSAWNAIYLMRIARGHCRPEPQPALAQFRAQKPLDPAAISQLAGPLADAFDAAHWPARWVEVAQARLADHQAGRRRYPGLQHCSLLFEHAWYAAHVGDLKAAEQSLALLREALPQLVPSDRAYFTESWNDTLPAELVLEAKPPRRPAARKKTVRRSG
;
A
#
# COMPACT_ATOMS: atom_id res chain seq x y z
N MET A 1 -25.63 -60.27 26.56
CA MET A 1 -24.77 -59.10 26.80
C MET A 1 -23.72 -59.04 25.71
N PRO A 2 -23.74 -58.04 24.81
CA PRO A 2 -22.74 -57.95 23.76
C PRO A 2 -21.38 -57.57 24.37
N GLN A 3 -20.34 -58.31 23.98
CA GLN A 3 -18.95 -58.01 24.34
C GLN A 3 -18.60 -56.59 23.90
N ILE A 4 -18.25 -55.74 24.86
CA ILE A 4 -17.61 -54.45 24.59
C ILE A 4 -16.25 -54.78 23.99
N ALA A 5 -16.10 -54.62 22.67
CA ALA A 5 -14.80 -54.66 22.03
C ALA A 5 -13.92 -53.60 22.70
N THR A 6 -12.91 -54.04 23.46
CA THR A 6 -11.92 -53.15 24.07
C THR A 6 -11.12 -52.51 22.95
N LEU A 7 -11.43 -51.26 22.62
CA LEU A 7 -10.67 -50.49 21.64
C LEU A 7 -9.22 -50.35 22.13
N THR A 8 -8.26 -50.87 21.36
CA THR A 8 -6.84 -50.79 21.70
C THR A 8 -6.41 -49.32 21.80
N PRO A 9 -5.78 -48.90 22.93
CA PRO A 9 -5.32 -47.53 23.11
C PRO A 9 -4.18 -47.23 22.13
N LEU A 10 -4.18 -46.02 21.58
CA LEU A 10 -3.12 -45.47 20.75
C LEU A 10 -2.30 -44.49 21.60
N SER A 11 -1.07 -44.87 21.95
CA SER A 11 -0.15 -44.02 22.72
C SER A 11 0.68 -43.18 21.75
N ILE A 12 0.61 -41.85 21.86
CA ILE A 12 1.42 -40.93 21.07
C ILE A 12 2.41 -40.17 21.95
N GLU A 13 3.70 -40.28 21.65
CA GLU A 13 4.79 -39.58 22.33
C GLU A 13 5.06 -38.25 21.63
N LEU A 14 4.90 -37.16 22.38
CA LEU A 14 5.04 -35.79 21.88
C LEU A 14 6.50 -35.28 21.94
N THR A 15 7.34 -35.88 22.80
CA THR A 15 8.76 -35.52 22.86
C THR A 15 9.57 -36.15 21.73
N SER A 16 10.70 -35.54 21.40
CA SER A 16 11.60 -36.07 20.36
C SER A 16 12.40 -37.26 20.88
N PRO A 17 12.50 -38.39 20.14
CA PRO A 17 11.87 -38.64 18.85
C PRO A 17 10.38 -38.97 18.98
N GLN A 18 9.52 -38.30 18.21
CA GLN A 18 8.08 -38.50 18.30
C GLN A 18 7.68 -39.88 17.78
N SER A 19 6.71 -40.52 18.45
CA SER A 19 6.28 -41.88 18.12
C SER A 19 4.78 -42.11 18.32
N ALA A 20 4.24 -43.09 17.60
CA ALA A 20 2.92 -43.66 17.81
C ALA A 20 3.08 -45.16 18.11
N ASN A 21 2.59 -45.61 19.27
CA ASN A 21 2.82 -46.96 19.82
C ASN A 21 4.29 -47.39 19.80
N GLY A 22 5.21 -46.47 20.10
CA GLY A 22 6.66 -46.72 20.11
C GLY A 22 7.32 -46.74 18.72
N GLN A 23 6.56 -46.60 17.63
CA GLN A 23 7.11 -46.48 16.28
C GLN A 23 7.29 -45.01 15.89
N ARG A 24 8.42 -44.66 15.28
CA ARG A 24 8.71 -43.28 14.85
C ARG A 24 7.60 -42.74 13.95
N ALA A 25 7.14 -41.53 14.28
CA ALA A 25 6.04 -40.87 13.58
C ALA A 25 6.46 -39.48 13.09
N ALA A 26 5.86 -39.02 12.00
CA ALA A 26 6.09 -37.67 11.50
C ALA A 26 5.46 -36.63 12.44
N PHE A 27 6.21 -35.57 12.73
CA PHE A 27 5.76 -34.47 13.58
C PHE A 27 4.40 -33.91 13.13
N GLN A 28 4.23 -33.69 11.83
CA GLN A 28 3.00 -33.08 11.28
C GLN A 28 1.75 -33.95 11.52
N SER A 29 1.89 -35.26 11.39
CA SER A 29 0.80 -36.21 11.59
C SER A 29 0.40 -36.28 13.06
N LEU A 30 1.38 -36.30 13.97
CA LEU A 30 1.13 -36.29 15.41
C LEU A 30 0.58 -34.95 15.89
N TRP A 31 1.06 -33.84 15.35
CA TRP A 31 0.54 -32.51 15.66
C TRP A 31 -0.94 -32.41 15.29
N LEU A 32 -1.33 -32.85 14.09
CA LEU A 32 -2.72 -32.81 13.65
C LEU A 32 -3.61 -33.69 14.54
N LEU A 33 -3.16 -34.90 14.90
CA LEU A 33 -3.90 -35.78 15.80
C LEU A 33 -4.05 -35.20 17.21
N ALA A 34 -2.97 -34.67 17.79
CA ALA A 34 -2.99 -34.01 19.08
C ALA A 34 -3.90 -32.78 19.06
N ARG A 35 -3.91 -32.00 17.97
CA ARG A 35 -4.77 -30.82 17.81
C ARG A 35 -6.24 -31.19 17.74
N MET A 36 -6.60 -32.26 17.04
CA MET A 36 -7.98 -32.78 16.97
C MET A 36 -8.43 -33.37 18.29
N LYS A 37 -7.56 -34.10 19.00
CA LYS A 37 -7.86 -34.60 20.35
C LYS A 37 -8.06 -33.45 21.33
N HIS A 38 -7.19 -32.44 21.29
CA HIS A 38 -7.33 -31.23 22.10
C HIS A 38 -8.61 -30.45 21.75
N ALA A 39 -8.96 -30.35 20.46
CA ALA A 39 -10.20 -29.73 20.00
C ALA A 39 -11.44 -30.52 20.39
N HIS A 40 -11.36 -31.85 20.52
CA HIS A 40 -12.43 -32.70 21.02
C HIS A 40 -12.67 -32.50 22.53
N ASP A 41 -11.58 -32.29 23.29
CA ASP A 41 -11.66 -32.08 24.74
C ASP A 41 -12.11 -30.65 25.11
N ALA A 42 -11.93 -29.68 24.21
CA ALA A 42 -12.53 -28.35 24.30
C ALA A 42 -13.89 -28.33 23.56
N GLU A 43 -14.87 -27.54 23.99
CA GLU A 43 -16.27 -27.58 23.50
C GLU A 43 -16.50 -27.22 22.00
N GLY A 44 -15.47 -27.27 21.14
CA GLY A 44 -15.49 -26.86 19.73
C GLY A 44 -15.25 -27.95 18.68
N GLY A 45 -14.76 -29.15 19.03
CA GLY A 45 -14.76 -30.40 18.22
C GLY A 45 -14.05 -30.43 16.85
N LEU A 46 -13.70 -29.29 16.26
CA LEU A 46 -13.27 -29.12 14.88
C LEU A 46 -11.91 -28.41 14.79
N VAL A 47 -11.10 -28.83 13.82
CA VAL A 47 -9.82 -28.20 13.45
C VAL A 47 -9.92 -27.71 12.02
N ARG A 48 -9.92 -26.40 11.80
CA ARG A 48 -10.07 -25.81 10.46
C ARG A 48 -8.73 -25.80 9.74
N LEU A 49 -8.79 -25.76 8.41
CA LEU A 49 -7.60 -25.69 7.57
C LEU A 49 -6.76 -24.42 7.85
N ALA A 50 -7.40 -23.33 8.25
CA ALA A 50 -6.75 -22.09 8.67
C ALA A 50 -5.88 -22.28 9.93
N ASP A 51 -6.26 -23.19 10.83
CA ASP A 51 -5.55 -23.48 12.07
C ASP A 51 -4.26 -24.29 11.83
N LEU A 52 -4.06 -24.81 10.62
CA LEU A 52 -2.88 -25.61 10.23
C LEU A 52 -1.80 -24.77 9.52
N ARG A 53 -2.16 -23.59 9.00
CA ARG A 53 -1.28 -22.75 8.17
C ARG A 53 -0.28 -21.98 9.01
N GLY A 54 0.95 -22.47 9.16
CA GLY A 54 2.01 -21.80 9.91
C GLY A 54 2.60 -22.64 11.05
N GLU A 55 1.78 -23.42 11.76
CA GLU A 55 2.25 -24.35 12.80
C GLU A 55 2.87 -25.63 12.22
N VAL A 56 2.37 -26.10 11.07
CA VAL A 56 2.70 -27.45 10.55
C VAL A 56 3.20 -27.43 9.10
N SER A 57 2.79 -26.44 8.31
CA SER A 57 3.03 -26.37 6.87
C SER A 57 2.67 -24.98 6.30
N ASP A 58 3.34 -24.57 5.22
CA ASP A 58 2.94 -23.40 4.41
C ASP A 58 1.74 -23.73 3.49
N ALA A 59 1.10 -22.69 2.95
CA ALA A 59 -0.14 -22.86 2.16
C ALA A 59 0.06 -23.72 0.89
N SER A 60 1.27 -23.77 0.32
CA SER A 60 1.59 -24.54 -0.89
C SER A 60 1.78 -26.03 -0.60
N THR A 61 2.23 -26.42 0.60
CA THR A 61 2.47 -27.83 0.96
C THR A 61 1.35 -28.47 1.79
N LEU A 62 0.37 -27.68 2.24
CA LEU A 62 -0.68 -28.11 3.17
C LEU A 62 -1.49 -29.32 2.68
N ARG A 63 -1.86 -29.36 1.39
CA ARG A 63 -2.60 -30.49 0.80
C ARG A 63 -1.81 -31.81 0.87
N MET A 64 -0.50 -31.74 0.66
CA MET A 64 0.40 -32.89 0.73
C MET A 64 0.57 -33.35 2.18
N VAL A 65 0.74 -32.42 3.11
CA VAL A 65 0.88 -32.71 4.55
C VAL A 65 -0.36 -33.40 5.10
N VAL A 66 -1.56 -32.89 4.78
CA VAL A 66 -2.82 -33.54 5.17
C VAL A 66 -2.93 -34.93 4.57
N SER A 67 -2.61 -35.10 3.29
CA SER A 67 -2.67 -36.42 2.63
C SER A 67 -1.72 -37.44 3.27
N ARG A 68 -0.55 -37.00 3.75
CA ARG A 68 0.41 -37.84 4.47
C ARG A 68 -0.08 -38.18 5.88
N ALA A 69 -0.62 -37.21 6.60
CA ALA A 69 -1.21 -37.43 7.92
C ALA A 69 -2.33 -38.48 7.88
N PHE A 70 -3.23 -38.43 6.90
CA PHE A 70 -4.27 -39.45 6.73
C PHE A 70 -3.74 -40.84 6.37
N ARG A 71 -2.56 -40.94 5.74
CA ARG A 71 -1.89 -42.23 5.52
C ARG A 71 -1.37 -42.79 6.84
N ASP A 72 -0.77 -41.94 7.66
CA ASP A 72 -0.25 -42.32 8.97
C ASP A 72 -1.41 -42.70 9.91
N PHE A 73 -2.53 -41.97 9.90
CA PHE A 73 -3.75 -42.32 10.65
C PHE A 73 -4.28 -43.71 10.30
N LYS A 74 -4.32 -44.03 8.99
CA LYS A 74 -4.68 -45.37 8.54
C LYS A 74 -3.71 -46.42 9.07
N ALA A 75 -2.40 -46.14 9.07
CA ALA A 75 -1.38 -47.05 9.60
C ALA A 75 -1.50 -47.24 11.13
N TRP A 76 -1.95 -46.21 11.85
CA TRP A 76 -2.20 -46.26 13.30
C TRP A 76 -3.58 -46.82 13.67
N ASN A 77 -4.38 -47.21 12.66
CA ASN A 77 -5.74 -47.71 12.83
C ASN A 77 -6.64 -46.73 13.61
N ILE A 78 -6.54 -45.43 13.30
CA ILE A 78 -7.39 -44.36 13.84
C ILE A 78 -8.23 -43.73 12.73
N GLU A 79 -9.54 -43.67 12.94
CA GLU A 79 -10.47 -43.03 12.01
C GLU A 79 -10.60 -41.53 12.34
N VAL A 80 -10.47 -40.69 11.32
CA VAL A 80 -10.55 -39.23 11.44
C VAL A 80 -11.54 -38.72 10.39
N GLY A 81 -12.44 -37.85 10.82
CA GLY A 81 -13.44 -37.25 9.95
C GLY A 81 -12.99 -35.92 9.33
N TRP A 82 -13.69 -35.52 8.27
CA TRP A 82 -13.52 -34.21 7.62
C TRP A 82 -14.85 -33.65 7.11
N GLY A 83 -14.94 -32.33 7.02
CA GLY A 83 -16.18 -31.60 6.70
C GLY A 83 -16.97 -31.20 7.95
N GLU A 84 -17.99 -30.37 7.76
CA GLU A 84 -18.76 -29.74 8.84
C GLU A 84 -19.69 -30.73 9.59
N ASP A 85 -20.07 -31.83 8.95
CA ASP A 85 -20.95 -32.84 9.56
C ASP A 85 -20.15 -33.83 10.42
N THR A 86 -20.08 -33.54 11.73
CA THR A 86 -19.35 -34.35 12.73
C THR A 86 -20.10 -35.61 13.17
N GLN A 87 -21.36 -35.78 12.75
CA GLN A 87 -22.19 -36.94 13.10
C GLN A 87 -22.11 -38.06 12.06
N ARG A 88 -21.61 -37.75 10.85
CA ARG A 88 -21.48 -38.71 9.76
C ARG A 88 -20.29 -39.65 9.97
N GLU A 89 -20.45 -40.95 9.73
CA GLU A 89 -19.32 -41.88 9.86
C GLU A 89 -18.18 -41.55 8.85
N PRO A 90 -16.90 -41.50 9.29
CA PRO A 90 -15.78 -41.13 8.43
C PRO A 90 -15.64 -41.96 7.15
N ARG A 91 -16.06 -43.23 7.16
CA ARG A 91 -16.05 -44.14 6.01
C ARG A 91 -16.93 -43.71 4.84
N PHE A 92 -17.95 -42.87 5.09
CA PHE A 92 -18.89 -42.40 4.07
C PHE A 92 -18.58 -40.99 3.55
N LEU A 93 -17.46 -40.41 3.96
CA LEU A 93 -17.04 -39.07 3.53
C LEU A 93 -16.34 -39.13 2.16
N ASN A 94 -16.58 -38.12 1.32
CA ASN A 94 -15.93 -38.05 0.00
C ASN A 94 -14.42 -37.82 0.15
N ALA A 95 -13.62 -38.82 -0.23
CA ALA A 95 -12.16 -38.81 -0.14
C ALA A 95 -11.50 -37.69 -0.95
N GLU A 96 -12.12 -37.19 -2.02
CA GLU A 96 -11.60 -36.08 -2.83
C GLU A 96 -11.61 -34.75 -2.06
N ARG A 97 -12.52 -34.60 -1.08
CA ARG A 97 -12.63 -33.40 -0.24
C ARG A 97 -11.80 -33.48 1.04
N ARG A 98 -11.08 -34.59 1.25
CA ARG A 98 -10.30 -34.84 2.47
C ARG A 98 -9.26 -33.76 2.75
N SER A 99 -8.69 -33.10 1.75
CA SER A 99 -7.71 -32.04 1.98
C SER A 99 -8.31 -30.66 2.29
N GLN A 100 -9.64 -30.53 2.35
CA GLN A 100 -10.32 -29.24 2.51
C GLN A 100 -10.65 -28.92 3.98
N GLY A 101 -10.70 -29.95 4.84
CA GLY A 101 -11.14 -29.80 6.24
C GLY A 101 -12.61 -29.35 6.34
N PRO A 102 -13.05 -28.87 7.52
CA PRO A 102 -12.39 -29.01 8.82
C PRO A 102 -12.18 -30.49 9.19
N PHE A 103 -11.30 -30.78 10.15
CA PHE A 103 -10.97 -32.13 10.62
C PHE A 103 -11.47 -32.34 12.04
N TRP A 104 -11.92 -33.55 12.35
CA TRP A 104 -12.46 -33.86 13.67
C TRP A 104 -12.21 -35.32 14.02
N LEU A 105 -12.19 -35.59 15.32
CA LEU A 105 -11.96 -36.92 15.86
C LEU A 105 -13.27 -37.49 16.44
N PRO A 106 -13.76 -38.64 15.94
CA PRO A 106 -14.94 -39.28 16.52
C PRO A 106 -14.76 -39.54 18.03
N PRO A 107 -15.83 -39.46 18.85
CA PRO A 107 -15.72 -39.67 20.30
C PRO A 107 -15.11 -41.02 20.70
N ALA A 108 -15.39 -42.09 19.95
CA ALA A 108 -14.81 -43.40 20.19
C ALA A 108 -13.30 -43.41 19.96
N GLU A 109 -12.82 -42.71 18.92
CA GLU A 109 -11.41 -42.58 18.58
C GLU A 109 -10.67 -41.65 19.53
N ALA A 110 -11.31 -40.56 19.97
CA ALA A 110 -10.75 -39.66 20.98
C ALA A 110 -10.40 -40.41 22.28
N ARG A 111 -11.28 -41.31 22.75
CA ARG A 111 -11.02 -42.11 23.96
C ARG A 111 -9.83 -43.07 23.82
N ARG A 112 -9.43 -43.43 22.60
CA ARG A 112 -8.29 -44.31 22.33
C ARG A 112 -6.96 -43.58 22.42
N VAL A 113 -6.92 -42.28 22.10
CA VAL A 113 -5.68 -41.50 22.00
C VAL A 113 -5.17 -41.12 23.40
N ARG A 114 -3.98 -41.61 23.75
CA ARG A 114 -3.24 -41.25 24.96
C ARG A 114 -2.00 -40.43 24.57
N MET A 115 -1.97 -39.17 24.97
CA MET A 115 -0.81 -38.30 24.76
C MET A 115 0.21 -38.50 25.88
N LEU A 116 1.46 -38.73 25.50
CA LEU A 116 2.58 -38.95 26.39
C LEU A 116 3.66 -37.87 26.19
N VAL A 117 4.32 -37.49 27.28
CA VAL A 117 5.51 -36.63 27.28
C VAL A 117 6.57 -37.35 28.11
N SER A 118 7.63 -37.81 27.46
CA SER A 118 8.69 -38.62 28.10
C SER A 118 8.12 -39.85 28.81
N GLY A 119 7.21 -40.57 28.15
CA GLY A 119 6.63 -41.84 28.64
C GLY A 119 5.53 -41.71 29.70
N ARG A 120 5.28 -40.52 30.26
CA ARG A 120 4.16 -40.26 31.18
C ARG A 120 2.99 -39.58 30.48
N ALA A 121 1.78 -39.72 31.04
CA ALA A 121 0.62 -39.00 30.55
C ALA A 121 0.89 -37.49 30.48
N ALA A 122 0.63 -36.89 29.31
CA ALA A 122 0.82 -35.48 29.07
C ALA A 122 -0.23 -34.66 29.84
N THR A 123 0.20 -33.58 30.48
CA THR A 123 -0.71 -32.61 31.08
C THR A 123 -1.33 -31.72 30.01
N ALA A 124 -2.48 -31.10 30.29
CA ALA A 124 -3.12 -30.16 29.37
C ALA A 124 -2.20 -28.99 28.97
N ALA A 125 -1.33 -28.54 29.89
CA ALA A 125 -0.35 -27.47 29.62
C ALA A 125 0.74 -27.92 28.65
N GLU A 126 1.17 -29.18 28.71
CA GLU A 126 2.19 -29.72 27.82
C GLU A 126 1.64 -30.01 26.43
N VAL A 127 0.40 -30.50 26.35
CA VAL A 127 -0.33 -30.62 25.09
C VAL A 127 -0.49 -29.25 24.45
N ALA A 128 -0.89 -28.24 25.22
CA ALA A 128 -0.99 -26.86 24.74
C ALA A 128 0.38 -26.34 24.25
N SER A 129 1.45 -26.55 25.02
CA SER A 129 2.82 -26.16 24.65
C SER A 129 3.30 -26.85 23.37
N PHE A 130 3.02 -28.16 23.21
CA PHE A 130 3.36 -28.91 22.00
C PHE A 130 2.62 -28.39 20.77
N LEU A 131 1.37 -27.92 20.96
CA LEU A 131 0.53 -27.34 19.92
C LEU A 131 0.80 -25.85 19.67
N GLY A 132 1.78 -25.24 20.35
CA GLY A 132 2.04 -23.79 20.27
C GLY A 132 0.94 -22.92 20.92
N LEU A 133 -0.01 -23.53 21.63
CA LEU A 133 -1.10 -22.86 22.33
C LEU A 133 -0.55 -22.31 23.68
N ARG A 134 -0.34 -21.00 23.78
CA ARG A 134 0.15 -20.40 25.04
C ARG A 134 -0.83 -20.66 26.18
N SER A 135 -0.33 -21.16 27.31
CA SER A 135 -1.09 -21.36 28.55
C SER A 135 -1.76 -20.06 29.00
N ARG A 136 -3.08 -19.98 28.86
CA ARG A 136 -3.92 -18.95 29.47
C ARG A 136 -4.14 -19.27 30.96
N LYS A 137 -3.07 -19.20 31.76
CA LYS A 137 -3.10 -19.19 33.25
C LYS A 137 -1.93 -18.29 33.68
N ALA A 138 -2.08 -17.18 34.40
CA ALA A 138 -3.22 -16.57 35.06
C ALA A 138 -3.08 -15.04 35.01
N ARG A 139 -3.98 -14.37 34.30
CA ARG A 139 -4.65 -13.21 34.90
C ARG A 139 -5.82 -13.84 35.64
N THR A 140 -5.74 -13.90 36.96
CA THR A 140 -6.91 -14.18 37.79
C THR A 140 -8.00 -13.20 37.35
N ALA A 141 -9.01 -13.72 36.66
CA ALA A 141 -10.24 -13.00 36.41
C ALA A 141 -10.88 -12.77 37.78
N GLU A 142 -10.91 -11.52 38.22
CA GLU A 142 -11.80 -11.14 39.32
C GLU A 142 -13.24 -11.48 38.92
N PRO A 143 -14.11 -11.89 39.87
CA PRO A 143 -15.52 -12.09 39.61
C PRO A 143 -16.11 -10.80 39.06
N GLY A 144 -16.48 -10.79 37.77
CA GLY A 144 -16.91 -9.58 37.03
C GLY A 144 -16.13 -9.27 35.75
N SER A 145 -15.10 -10.06 35.41
CA SER A 145 -14.38 -9.87 34.14
C SER A 145 -15.28 -10.20 32.94
N PRO A 146 -15.44 -9.28 31.97
CA PRO A 146 -16.33 -9.47 30.83
C PRO A 146 -15.79 -10.57 29.89
N PRO A 147 -16.65 -11.18 29.05
CA PRO A 147 -16.30 -12.34 28.23
C PRO A 147 -15.07 -12.10 27.32
N PRO A 148 -14.40 -13.16 26.84
CA PRO A 148 -13.20 -13.06 26.00
C PRO A 148 -13.39 -12.32 24.66
N ASP A 149 -14.64 -12.05 24.26
CA ASP A 149 -15.03 -11.22 23.10
C ASP A 149 -15.47 -9.80 23.49
N ALA A 150 -15.23 -9.37 24.73
CA ALA A 150 -15.49 -8.01 25.15
C ALA A 150 -14.53 -7.06 24.44
N VAL A 151 -15.06 -6.18 23.60
CA VAL A 151 -14.32 -5.04 23.04
C VAL A 151 -13.74 -4.25 24.22
N HIS A 152 -12.43 -4.31 24.41
CA HIS A 152 -11.79 -3.67 25.56
C HIS A 152 -11.57 -2.18 25.26
N LEU A 153 -11.67 -1.32 26.29
CA LEU A 153 -11.35 0.12 26.16
C LEU A 153 -9.91 0.36 25.66
N GLN A 154 -9.00 -0.59 25.91
CA GLN A 154 -7.63 -0.57 25.37
C GLN A 154 -7.60 -0.69 23.84
N ASP A 155 -8.51 -1.46 23.24
CA ASP A 155 -8.66 -1.51 21.79
C ASP A 155 -9.12 -0.15 21.25
N ALA A 156 -10.05 0.53 21.95
CA ALA A 156 -10.48 1.88 21.56
C ALA A 156 -9.33 2.90 21.60
N ALA A 157 -8.43 2.81 22.59
CA ALA A 157 -7.24 3.68 22.67
C ALA A 157 -6.28 3.43 21.51
N PHE A 158 -6.04 2.18 21.13
CA PHE A 158 -5.27 1.82 19.94
C PHE A 158 -5.90 2.40 18.67
N TRP A 159 -7.19 2.14 18.44
CA TRP A 159 -7.90 2.60 17.25
C TRP A 159 -7.94 4.13 17.16
N LYS A 160 -8.12 4.82 18.29
CA LYS A 160 -8.03 6.28 18.37
C LYS A 160 -6.69 6.80 17.85
N GLN A 161 -5.58 6.18 18.25
CA GLN A 161 -4.25 6.63 17.81
C GLN A 161 -3.96 6.28 16.35
N LEU A 162 -4.47 5.14 15.86
CA LEU A 162 -4.39 4.78 14.46
C LEU A 162 -5.16 5.80 13.58
N VAL A 163 -6.39 6.14 13.96
CA VAL A 163 -7.21 7.15 13.28
C VAL A 163 -6.56 8.53 13.35
N ALA A 164 -6.03 8.92 14.52
CA ALA A 164 -5.30 10.17 14.68
C ALA A 164 -4.08 10.25 13.75
N SER A 165 -3.34 9.14 13.60
CA SER A 165 -2.22 9.06 12.65
C SER A 165 -2.68 9.27 11.20
N GLN A 166 -3.75 8.60 10.78
CA GLN A 166 -4.32 8.73 9.44
C GLN A 166 -4.82 10.15 9.18
N GLN A 167 -5.51 10.76 10.14
CA GLN A 167 -5.99 12.14 10.03
C GLN A 167 -4.84 13.15 9.95
N ALA A 168 -3.82 13.00 10.79
CA ALA A 168 -2.61 13.82 10.73
C ALA A 168 -1.90 13.67 9.39
N ALA A 169 -1.84 12.46 8.82
CA ALA A 169 -1.24 12.20 7.52
C ALA A 169 -2.01 12.86 6.38
N ARG A 170 -3.35 12.81 6.40
CA ARG A 170 -4.22 13.53 5.44
C ARG A 170 -4.05 15.04 5.52
N GLN A 171 -3.85 15.57 6.72
CA GLN A 171 -3.62 17.00 6.95
C GLN A 171 -2.18 17.44 6.63
N GLY A 172 -1.32 16.54 6.13
CA GLY A 172 0.07 16.84 5.78
C GLY A 172 1.01 16.97 6.99
N ARG A 173 0.55 16.68 8.21
CA ARG A 173 1.34 16.65 9.45
C ARG A 173 2.04 15.29 9.62
N LEU A 174 2.90 14.95 8.65
CA LEU A 174 3.56 13.65 8.60
C LEU A 174 4.58 13.46 9.74
N MET A 175 5.30 14.52 10.10
CA MET A 175 6.33 14.54 11.15
C MET A 175 6.22 15.83 11.98
N ALA A 176 6.73 15.80 13.20
CA ALA A 176 6.86 16.99 14.03
C ALA A 176 7.78 18.03 13.35
N PRO A 177 7.45 19.34 13.45
CA PRO A 177 8.30 20.40 12.91
C PRO A 177 9.66 20.44 13.61
N VAL A 178 10.72 20.67 12.82
CA VAL A 178 12.10 20.78 13.32
C VAL A 178 12.39 22.18 13.89
N ALA A 179 11.68 23.20 13.39
CA ALA A 179 11.80 24.59 13.82
C ALA A 179 10.53 25.03 14.55
N GLY A 180 10.70 25.58 15.76
CA GLY A 180 9.62 25.85 16.71
C GLY A 180 9.37 24.64 17.59
N GLY A 181 9.97 24.64 18.78
CA GLY A 181 9.73 23.61 19.78
C GLY A 181 8.23 23.40 19.96
N SER A 182 7.80 22.14 20.03
CA SER A 182 6.43 21.72 20.30
C SER A 182 5.74 22.71 21.22
N THR A 183 4.93 23.61 20.66
CA THR A 183 4.11 24.49 21.49
C THR A 183 3.18 23.55 22.27
N ALA A 184 3.17 23.68 23.59
CA ALA A 184 2.29 22.87 24.43
C ALA A 184 0.85 23.02 23.90
N GLY A 185 0.27 21.94 23.38
CA GLY A 185 -1.05 21.92 22.75
C GLY A 185 -1.08 21.72 21.22
N SER A 186 0.06 21.64 20.52
CA SER A 186 0.06 21.28 19.10
C SER A 186 -0.41 19.82 18.89
N PRO A 187 -1.32 19.55 17.94
CA PRO A 187 -1.81 18.20 17.67
C PRO A 187 -0.68 17.31 17.14
N ALA A 188 -0.61 16.08 17.64
CA ALA A 188 0.44 15.11 17.29
C ALA A 188 0.56 14.87 15.78
N SER A 189 1.79 14.63 15.32
CA SER A 189 2.07 14.23 13.95
C SER A 189 1.64 12.77 13.68
N ALA A 190 1.58 12.41 12.40
CA ALA A 190 1.24 11.06 11.98
C ALA A 190 2.22 10.00 12.52
N LEU A 191 3.53 10.30 12.46
CA LEU A 191 4.56 9.42 13.00
C LEU A 191 4.52 9.29 14.54
N GLU A 192 4.18 10.36 15.26
CA GLU A 192 4.03 10.27 16.73
C GLU A 192 2.81 9.43 17.10
N SER A 193 1.68 9.68 16.44
CA SER A 193 0.43 8.95 16.69
C SER A 193 0.56 7.47 16.35
N ILE A 194 1.24 7.11 15.25
CA ILE A 194 1.43 5.69 14.88
C ILE A 194 2.38 4.96 15.84
N ARG A 195 3.41 5.65 16.34
CA ARG A 195 4.32 5.08 17.34
C ARG A 195 3.60 4.83 18.65
N LEU A 196 2.73 5.76 19.06
CA LEU A 196 1.88 5.58 20.24
C LEU A 196 0.89 4.43 20.03
N ALA A 197 0.26 4.30 18.85
CA ALA A 197 -0.53 3.12 18.51
C ALA A 197 0.29 1.82 18.62
N GLY A 198 1.57 1.85 18.21
CA GLY A 198 2.51 0.74 18.39
C GLY A 198 2.69 0.32 19.85
N THR A 199 2.77 1.27 20.78
CA THR A 199 2.87 0.95 22.23
C THR A 199 1.57 0.40 22.82
N LEU A 200 0.43 0.68 22.18
CA LEU A 200 -0.90 0.24 22.61
C LEU A 200 -1.33 -1.07 21.95
N ALA A 201 -0.57 -1.57 20.96
CA ALA A 201 -0.93 -2.76 20.19
C ALA A 201 -0.86 -4.04 21.04
N ALA A 202 -2.03 -4.61 21.36
CA ALA A 202 -2.17 -5.82 22.16
C ALA A 202 -2.05 -7.10 21.30
N THR A 203 -2.52 -7.09 20.06
CA THR A 203 -2.55 -8.27 19.18
C THR A 203 -1.46 -8.26 18.10
N ASP A 204 -1.11 -9.44 17.55
CA ASP A 204 -0.18 -9.54 16.43
C ASP A 204 -0.70 -8.84 15.17
N PHE A 205 -2.02 -8.83 14.98
CA PHE A 205 -2.66 -8.07 13.91
C PHE A 205 -2.47 -6.56 14.10
N GLN A 206 -2.74 -6.02 15.29
CA GLN A 206 -2.52 -4.60 15.59
C GLN A 206 -1.05 -4.20 15.38
N ARG A 207 -0.10 -5.04 15.81
CA ARG A 207 1.35 -4.82 15.58
C ARG A 207 1.72 -4.83 14.10
N ALA A 208 1.18 -5.77 13.33
CA ALA A 208 1.40 -5.84 11.88
C ALA A 208 0.76 -4.64 11.16
N LEU A 209 -0.43 -4.22 11.57
CA LEU A 209 -1.14 -3.08 11.02
C LEU A 209 -0.38 -1.76 11.28
N VAL A 210 0.17 -1.58 12.49
CA VAL A 210 1.07 -0.46 12.81
C VAL A 210 2.29 -0.48 11.89
N THR A 211 2.93 -1.64 11.73
CA THR A 211 4.14 -1.78 10.89
C THR A 211 3.85 -1.45 9.42
N LEU A 212 2.69 -1.86 8.90
CA LEU A 212 2.22 -1.50 7.56
C LEU A 212 2.00 0.02 7.42
N ASN A 213 1.28 0.63 8.35
CA ASN A 213 1.00 2.08 8.32
C ASN A 213 2.28 2.90 8.46
N GLU A 214 3.24 2.48 9.30
CA GLU A 214 4.58 3.09 9.34
C GLU A 214 5.28 3.00 7.98
N ALA A 215 5.26 1.86 7.30
CA ALA A 215 5.85 1.72 5.97
C ALA A 215 5.23 2.69 4.96
N MET A 216 3.90 2.85 4.98
CA MET A 216 3.18 3.80 4.12
C MET A 216 3.53 5.26 4.46
N LEU A 217 3.67 5.61 5.74
CA LEU A 217 4.07 6.94 6.17
C LEU A 217 5.49 7.28 5.74
N TRP A 218 6.45 6.37 5.92
CA TRP A 218 7.84 6.56 5.46
C TRP A 218 7.92 6.72 3.95
N ARG A 219 7.14 5.93 3.20
CA ARG A 219 7.00 6.12 1.76
C ARG A 219 6.46 7.51 1.43
N ARG A 220 5.37 7.94 2.09
CA ARG A 220 4.79 9.28 1.89
C ARG A 220 5.82 10.37 2.20
N LEU A 221 6.72 10.17 3.17
CA LEU A 221 7.82 11.09 3.48
C LEU A 221 8.97 11.10 2.46
N GLY A 222 9.01 10.11 1.55
CA GLY A 222 10.11 9.92 0.60
C GLY A 222 11.28 9.10 1.14
N ASP A 223 11.19 8.55 2.36
CA ASP A 223 12.22 7.68 2.95
C ASP A 223 11.97 6.22 2.57
N ASN A 224 12.39 5.87 1.34
CA ASN A 224 12.25 4.53 0.79
C ASN A 224 13.09 3.49 1.54
N GLU A 225 14.14 3.89 2.27
CA GLU A 225 14.94 2.97 3.05
C GLU A 225 14.18 2.53 4.30
N GLN A 226 13.65 3.48 5.07
CA GLN A 226 12.81 3.20 6.22
C GLN A 226 11.54 2.44 5.82
N ALA A 227 10.89 2.81 4.71
CA ALA A 227 9.74 2.07 4.19
C ALA A 227 10.08 0.60 3.92
N ARG A 228 11.20 0.31 3.23
CA ARG A 228 11.66 -1.06 2.96
C ARG A 228 12.01 -1.83 4.24
N ARG A 229 12.66 -1.19 5.22
CA ARG A 229 12.94 -1.82 6.52
C ARG A 229 11.65 -2.22 7.24
N ARG A 230 10.61 -1.38 7.23
CA ARG A 230 9.30 -1.70 7.80
C ARG A 230 8.58 -2.80 7.04
N LEU A 231 8.66 -2.84 5.71
CA LEU A 231 8.11 -3.95 4.92
C LEU A 231 8.80 -5.29 5.23
N GLN A 232 10.12 -5.29 5.40
CA GLN A 232 10.84 -6.49 5.83
C GLN A 232 10.40 -6.96 7.22
N ALA A 233 10.18 -6.03 8.16
CA ALA A 233 9.66 -6.35 9.48
C ALA A 233 8.24 -6.92 9.41
N LEU A 234 7.35 -6.31 8.60
CA LEU A 234 5.98 -6.79 8.37
C LEU A 234 5.99 -8.21 7.80
N LYS A 235 6.82 -8.47 6.80
CA LYS A 235 6.97 -9.81 6.19
C LYS A 235 7.39 -10.84 7.24
N LYS A 236 8.37 -10.52 8.10
CA LYS A 236 8.79 -11.40 9.19
C LYS A 236 7.66 -11.67 10.19
N GLN A 237 6.95 -10.63 10.64
CA GLN A 237 5.83 -10.77 11.58
C GLN A 237 4.73 -11.69 11.03
N ARG A 238 4.40 -11.53 9.75
CA ARG A 238 3.36 -12.32 9.08
C ARG A 238 3.73 -13.78 8.82
N LEU A 239 5.02 -14.06 8.66
CA LEU A 239 5.52 -15.43 8.48
C LEU A 239 5.75 -16.15 9.82
N ALA A 240 6.03 -15.42 10.89
CA ALA A 240 6.33 -15.98 12.21
C ALA A 240 5.09 -16.21 13.09
N HIS A 241 3.96 -15.55 12.81
CA HIS A 241 2.77 -15.60 13.65
C HIS A 241 1.49 -15.82 12.83
N HIS A 242 0.50 -16.45 13.45
CA HIS A 242 -0.87 -16.46 12.96
C HIS A 242 -1.49 -15.07 13.10
N VAL A 243 -1.34 -14.26 12.06
CA VAL A 243 -1.94 -12.92 12.01
C VAL A 243 -3.31 -13.00 11.35
N ALA A 244 -4.38 -12.65 12.07
CA ALA A 244 -5.70 -12.47 11.46
C ALA A 244 -5.61 -11.46 10.30
N GLY A 245 -6.25 -11.71 9.16
CA GLY A 245 -6.13 -10.83 7.98
C GLY A 245 -4.77 -10.88 7.27
N ASN A 246 -4.00 -11.96 7.43
CA ASN A 246 -2.70 -12.15 6.76
C ASN A 246 -2.75 -11.95 5.24
N ASP A 247 -3.86 -12.31 4.59
CA ASP A 247 -4.03 -12.15 3.14
C ASP A 247 -4.14 -10.67 2.74
N TYR A 248 -4.86 -9.85 3.51
CA TYR A 248 -4.92 -8.39 3.34
C TYR A 248 -3.56 -7.74 3.56
N LEU A 249 -2.90 -8.08 4.67
CA LEU A 249 -1.55 -7.59 4.94
C LEU A 249 -0.55 -8.08 3.85
N GLY A 250 -0.82 -9.24 3.24
CA GLY A 250 -0.19 -9.81 2.04
C GLY A 250 -0.24 -8.94 0.83
N ALA A 251 -1.47 -8.63 0.43
CA ALA A 251 -1.76 -7.75 -0.66
C ALA A 251 -1.09 -6.38 -0.45
N MET A 252 -1.28 -5.77 0.73
CA MET A 252 -0.74 -4.45 1.02
C MET A 252 0.78 -4.41 1.14
N GLU A 253 1.44 -5.42 1.71
CA GLU A 253 2.92 -5.53 1.68
C GLU A 253 3.43 -5.52 0.24
N CYS A 254 2.78 -6.27 -0.65
CA CYS A 254 3.15 -6.36 -2.06
C CYS A 254 2.95 -5.02 -2.79
N ILE A 255 1.79 -4.37 -2.60
CA ILE A 255 1.50 -3.07 -3.21
C ILE A 255 2.45 -1.98 -2.70
N VAL A 256 2.71 -1.90 -1.40
CA VAL A 256 3.63 -0.91 -0.84
C VAL A 256 5.09 -1.18 -1.30
N SER A 257 5.47 -2.44 -1.52
CA SER A 257 6.74 -2.79 -2.17
C SER A 257 6.81 -2.31 -3.61
N ALA A 258 5.74 -2.49 -4.39
CA ALA A 258 5.63 -1.99 -5.76
C ALA A 258 5.69 -0.45 -5.81
N TRP A 259 5.06 0.23 -4.85
CA TRP A 259 5.15 1.67 -4.69
C TRP A 259 6.59 2.15 -4.40
N CYS A 260 7.34 1.40 -3.60
CA CYS A 260 8.76 1.69 -3.35
C CYS A 260 9.57 1.56 -4.65
N ALA A 261 9.32 0.51 -5.45
CA ALA A 261 9.95 0.32 -6.76
C ALA A 261 9.59 1.46 -7.73
N TYR A 262 8.33 1.87 -7.80
CA TYR A 262 7.87 3.00 -8.61
C TYR A 262 8.55 4.33 -8.21
N THR A 263 8.69 4.58 -6.90
CA THR A 263 9.37 5.77 -6.37
C THR A 263 10.87 5.73 -6.70
N ALA A 264 11.48 4.54 -6.68
CA ALA A 264 12.84 4.31 -7.13
C ALA A 264 13.01 4.35 -8.66
N ARG A 265 11.91 4.54 -9.42
CA ARG A 265 11.84 4.55 -10.88
C ARG A 265 12.21 3.22 -11.54
N ASP A 266 12.07 2.13 -10.79
CA ASP A 266 12.14 0.75 -11.27
C ASP A 266 10.74 0.29 -11.70
N LEU A 267 10.31 0.78 -12.87
CA LEU A 267 9.00 0.45 -13.43
C LEU A 267 8.83 -1.05 -13.73
N PRO A 268 9.84 -1.77 -14.28
CA PRO A 268 9.75 -3.21 -14.48
C PRO A 268 9.50 -3.98 -13.19
N LEU A 269 10.21 -3.66 -12.09
CA LEU A 269 9.99 -4.30 -10.80
C LEU A 269 8.60 -3.98 -10.25
N ALA A 270 8.16 -2.72 -10.31
CA ALA A 270 6.84 -2.32 -9.87
C ALA A 270 5.74 -3.11 -10.60
N GLN A 271 5.84 -3.24 -11.92
CA GLN A 271 4.89 -3.99 -12.72
C GLN A 271 4.92 -5.50 -12.43
N SER A 272 6.12 -6.08 -12.29
CA SER A 272 6.29 -7.50 -11.95
C SER A 272 5.66 -7.84 -10.60
N LEU A 273 5.83 -6.99 -9.59
CA LEU A 273 5.21 -7.17 -8.27
C LEU A 273 3.68 -7.12 -8.35
N LEU A 274 3.12 -6.14 -9.05
CA LEU A 274 1.67 -6.01 -9.20
C LEU A 274 1.06 -7.15 -10.01
N GLY A 275 1.72 -7.58 -11.09
CA GLY A 275 1.29 -8.70 -11.92
C GLY A 275 1.37 -10.02 -11.17
N GLY A 276 2.46 -10.24 -10.41
CA GLY A 276 2.62 -11.38 -9.53
C GLY A 276 1.54 -11.45 -8.44
N MET A 277 1.14 -10.30 -7.89
CA MET A 277 0.03 -10.25 -6.93
C MET A 277 -1.31 -10.63 -7.54
N ALA A 278 -1.62 -10.17 -8.75
CA ALA A 278 -2.88 -10.50 -9.43
C ALA A 278 -2.98 -12.00 -9.78
N ASN A 279 -1.84 -12.65 -10.04
CA ASN A 279 -1.75 -14.08 -10.36
C ASN A 279 -1.66 -14.99 -9.13
N ASP A 280 -1.45 -14.45 -7.93
CA ASP A 280 -1.43 -15.22 -6.69
C ASP A 280 -2.86 -15.58 -6.25
N ALA A 281 -3.11 -16.85 -5.94
CA ALA A 281 -4.46 -17.32 -5.64
C ALA A 281 -5.08 -16.66 -4.39
N ALA A 282 -4.28 -16.36 -3.36
CA ALA A 282 -4.77 -15.76 -2.13
C ALA A 282 -4.88 -14.24 -2.25
N ARG A 283 -3.84 -13.57 -2.75
CA ARG A 283 -3.83 -12.11 -2.91
C ARG A 283 -4.74 -11.64 -4.03
N GLY A 284 -4.89 -12.44 -5.09
CA GLY A 284 -5.83 -12.19 -6.17
C GLY A 284 -7.29 -12.19 -5.71
N LEU A 285 -7.65 -13.00 -4.71
CA LEU A 285 -8.99 -12.95 -4.09
C LEU A 285 -9.20 -11.64 -3.31
N VAL A 286 -8.21 -11.24 -2.49
CA VAL A 286 -8.27 -9.95 -1.79
C VAL A 286 -8.33 -8.79 -2.76
N LEU A 287 -7.53 -8.83 -3.82
CA LEU A 287 -7.55 -7.85 -4.91
C LEU A 287 -8.90 -7.79 -5.61
N ARG A 288 -9.71 -8.86 -5.67
CA ARG A 288 -11.04 -8.77 -6.29
C ARG A 288 -12.09 -8.17 -5.35
N HIS A 289 -12.01 -8.46 -4.06
CA HIS A 289 -13.11 -8.20 -3.12
C HIS A 289 -12.86 -7.06 -2.13
N HIS A 290 -11.61 -6.63 -1.92
CA HIS A 290 -11.30 -5.55 -0.99
C HIS A 290 -11.11 -4.22 -1.73
N PRO A 291 -12.02 -3.23 -1.58
CA PRO A 291 -12.00 -2.01 -2.40
C PRO A 291 -10.74 -1.16 -2.17
N ASP A 292 -10.23 -1.04 -0.94
CA ASP A 292 -8.98 -0.28 -0.71
C ASP A 292 -7.76 -0.92 -1.39
N VAL A 293 -7.69 -2.26 -1.41
CA VAL A 293 -6.61 -2.99 -2.09
C VAL A 293 -6.72 -2.81 -3.60
N ARG A 294 -7.94 -2.86 -4.14
CA ARG A 294 -8.22 -2.55 -5.55
C ARG A 294 -7.80 -1.15 -5.92
N PHE A 295 -8.19 -0.16 -5.13
CA PHE A 295 -7.81 1.22 -5.34
C PHE A 295 -6.28 1.37 -5.42
N GLU A 296 -5.55 0.89 -4.41
CA GLU A 296 -4.09 1.02 -4.35
C GLU A 296 -3.39 0.30 -5.53
N TRP A 297 -3.87 -0.90 -5.88
CA TRP A 297 -3.34 -1.65 -7.02
C TRP A 297 -3.62 -0.98 -8.37
N CYS A 298 -4.88 -0.62 -8.64
CA CYS A 298 -5.28 0.00 -9.91
C CYS A 298 -4.63 1.37 -10.10
N ASN A 299 -4.57 2.20 -9.05
CA ASN A 299 -3.94 3.51 -9.10
C ASN A 299 -2.43 3.40 -9.40
N LEU A 300 -1.71 2.49 -8.75
CA LEU A 300 -0.30 2.29 -9.01
C LEU A 300 -0.04 1.69 -10.40
N TRP A 301 -0.85 0.71 -10.82
CA TRP A 301 -0.74 0.13 -12.15
C TRP A 301 -0.92 1.19 -13.23
N ALA A 302 -1.95 2.03 -13.09
CA ALA A 302 -2.19 3.16 -13.99
C ALA A 302 -0.99 4.12 -14.05
N LEU A 303 -0.40 4.46 -12.90
CA LEU A 303 0.81 5.30 -12.86
C LEU A 303 2.01 4.67 -13.55
N VAL A 304 2.19 3.35 -13.44
CA VAL A 304 3.24 2.60 -14.16
C VAL A 304 2.99 2.65 -15.66
N CYS A 305 1.77 2.34 -16.11
CA CYS A 305 1.39 2.40 -17.53
C CYS A 305 1.58 3.81 -18.11
N ARG A 306 1.13 4.85 -17.39
CA ARG A 306 1.38 6.26 -17.75
C ARG A 306 2.86 6.56 -17.93
N SER A 307 3.71 6.20 -16.97
CA SER A 307 5.15 6.46 -17.06
C SER A 307 5.79 5.74 -18.25
N ARG A 308 5.37 4.50 -18.54
CA ARG A 308 5.87 3.74 -19.70
C ARG A 308 5.37 4.32 -21.02
N ALA A 309 4.10 4.69 -21.12
CA ALA A 309 3.50 5.30 -22.30
C ALA A 309 4.25 6.59 -22.69
N LEU A 310 4.50 7.47 -21.73
CA LEU A 310 5.24 8.72 -21.97
C LEU A 310 6.68 8.43 -22.44
N GLY A 311 7.35 7.45 -21.83
CA GLY A 311 8.71 7.07 -22.21
C GLY A 311 8.83 6.44 -23.61
N LEU A 312 7.76 5.80 -24.10
CA LEU A 312 7.74 5.14 -25.42
C LEU A 312 7.13 6.03 -26.52
N SER A 313 6.51 7.15 -26.18
CA SER A 313 5.74 7.98 -27.11
C SER A 313 6.49 8.42 -28.38
N ALA A 314 7.81 8.64 -28.28
CA ALA A 314 8.66 9.02 -29.41
C ALA A 314 9.18 7.83 -30.25
N ASP A 315 9.32 6.65 -29.64
CA ASP A 315 10.01 5.50 -30.24
C ASP A 315 9.03 4.39 -30.72
N ASP A 316 7.92 4.18 -30.00
CA ASP A 316 6.92 3.13 -30.25
C ASP A 316 5.51 3.65 -29.91
N LYS A 317 4.93 4.41 -30.84
CA LYS A 317 3.62 5.05 -30.66
C LYS A 317 2.48 4.04 -30.44
N PRO A 318 2.38 2.90 -31.16
CA PRO A 318 1.34 1.90 -30.92
C PRO A 318 1.38 1.33 -29.50
N THR A 319 2.55 0.92 -29.01
CA THR A 319 2.68 0.40 -27.64
C THR A 319 2.40 1.49 -26.60
N ALA A 320 2.86 2.73 -26.86
CA ALA A 320 2.58 3.87 -26.00
C ALA A 320 1.07 4.17 -25.90
N ALA A 321 0.34 4.08 -27.02
CA ALA A 321 -1.11 4.27 -27.05
C ALA A 321 -1.85 3.20 -26.23
N ALA A 322 -1.50 1.92 -26.40
CA ALA A 322 -2.10 0.82 -25.63
C ALA A 322 -1.87 0.99 -24.11
N LEU A 323 -0.66 1.38 -23.70
CA LEU A 323 -0.34 1.66 -22.30
C LEU A 323 -1.09 2.89 -21.76
N ALA A 324 -1.28 3.92 -22.59
CA ALA A 324 -2.04 5.11 -22.20
C ALA A 324 -3.53 4.79 -22.00
N GLU A 325 -4.12 3.98 -22.87
CA GLU A 325 -5.49 3.48 -22.72
C GLU A 325 -5.66 2.63 -21.46
N GLU A 326 -4.75 1.67 -21.24
CA GLU A 326 -4.73 0.87 -20.02
C GLU A 326 -4.59 1.74 -18.77
N SER A 327 -3.76 2.80 -18.83
CA SER A 327 -3.63 3.74 -17.72
C SER A 327 -4.95 4.43 -17.38
N LEU A 328 -5.68 4.93 -18.38
CA LEU A 328 -6.95 5.64 -18.15
C LEU A 328 -8.04 4.68 -17.64
N GLN A 329 -8.13 3.48 -18.19
CA GLN A 329 -9.03 2.44 -17.70
C GLN A 329 -8.78 2.12 -16.23
N ARG A 330 -7.52 1.90 -15.85
CA ARG A 330 -7.14 1.56 -14.47
C ARG A 330 -7.34 2.73 -13.50
N PHE A 331 -7.18 3.98 -13.94
CA PHE A 331 -7.61 5.12 -13.12
C PHE A 331 -9.13 5.13 -12.91
N GLY A 332 -9.93 4.79 -13.93
CA GLY A 332 -11.38 4.66 -13.80
C GLY A 332 -11.79 3.59 -12.78
N GLU A 333 -11.16 2.42 -12.83
CA GLU A 333 -11.38 1.34 -11.85
C GLU A 333 -10.95 1.74 -10.43
N ALA A 334 -9.84 2.47 -10.29
CA ALA A 334 -9.41 2.96 -8.98
C ALA A 334 -10.38 4.01 -8.42
N LEU A 335 -10.93 4.89 -9.26
CA LEU A 335 -11.96 5.85 -8.86
C LEU A 335 -13.23 5.14 -8.37
N ALA A 336 -13.69 4.12 -9.10
CA ALA A 336 -14.82 3.30 -8.66
C ALA A 336 -14.54 2.62 -7.31
N ALA A 337 -13.37 2.00 -7.15
CA ALA A 337 -12.97 1.36 -5.90
C ALA A 337 -12.88 2.35 -4.71
N ALA A 338 -12.44 3.59 -4.95
CA ALA A 338 -12.40 4.62 -3.92
C ALA A 338 -13.80 5.02 -3.43
N PHE A 339 -14.78 5.13 -4.33
CA PHE A 339 -16.17 5.40 -3.95
C PHE A 339 -16.85 4.19 -3.28
N GLU A 340 -16.54 2.97 -3.72
CA GLU A 340 -17.00 1.74 -3.05
C GLU A 340 -16.51 1.64 -1.59
N SER A 341 -15.32 2.17 -1.27
CA SER A 341 -14.83 2.26 0.11
C SER A 341 -15.14 3.58 0.83
N HIS A 342 -15.96 4.45 0.21
CA HIS A 342 -16.30 5.77 0.75
C HIS A 342 -15.07 6.64 1.09
N SER A 343 -13.97 6.47 0.36
CA SER A 343 -12.70 7.16 0.60
C SER A 343 -12.55 8.35 -0.36
N LEU A 344 -13.00 9.54 0.09
CA LEU A 344 -12.85 10.78 -0.69
C LEU A 344 -11.37 11.18 -0.92
N ASP A 345 -10.48 10.87 0.03
CA ASP A 345 -9.02 11.05 -0.10
C ASP A 345 -8.45 10.21 -1.25
N ALA A 346 -8.89 8.95 -1.36
CA ALA A 346 -8.50 8.08 -2.46
C ALA A 346 -9.06 8.60 -3.80
N ALA A 347 -10.33 9.00 -3.83
CA ALA A 347 -10.99 9.57 -5.02
C ALA A 347 -10.30 10.85 -5.50
N GLN A 348 -9.91 11.72 -4.57
CA GLN A 348 -9.13 12.93 -4.83
C GLN A 348 -7.79 12.58 -5.51
N HIS A 349 -7.03 11.65 -4.95
CA HIS A 349 -5.71 11.27 -5.49
C HIS A 349 -5.79 10.75 -6.93
N VAL A 350 -6.75 9.86 -7.21
CA VAL A 350 -6.91 9.29 -8.55
C VAL A 350 -7.46 10.31 -9.56
N ALA A 351 -8.38 11.19 -9.16
CA ALA A 351 -8.90 12.25 -10.02
C ALA A 351 -7.77 13.20 -10.48
N ALA A 352 -6.89 13.61 -9.57
CA ALA A 352 -5.71 14.41 -9.92
C ALA A 352 -4.78 13.68 -10.90
N ASN A 353 -4.52 12.39 -10.65
CA ASN A 353 -3.66 11.58 -11.52
C ASN A 353 -4.27 11.38 -12.91
N MET A 354 -5.58 11.18 -12.99
CA MET A 354 -6.31 11.01 -14.25
C MET A 354 -6.24 12.28 -15.09
N GLY A 355 -6.52 13.45 -14.49
CA GLY A 355 -6.42 14.73 -15.19
C GLY A 355 -5.02 15.01 -15.71
N MET A 356 -4.00 14.78 -14.88
CA MET A 356 -2.61 14.96 -15.30
C MET A 356 -2.18 13.95 -16.37
N ALA A 357 -2.67 12.70 -16.31
CA ALA A 357 -2.38 11.70 -17.33
C ALA A 357 -2.98 12.09 -18.69
N ALA A 358 -4.25 12.49 -18.71
CA ALA A 358 -4.93 12.94 -19.92
C ALA A 358 -4.18 14.10 -20.60
N TRP A 359 -3.80 15.12 -19.82
CA TRP A 359 -3.03 16.23 -20.34
C TRP A 359 -1.65 15.80 -20.86
N LEU A 360 -0.92 14.96 -20.13
CA LEU A 360 0.40 14.50 -20.58
C LEU A 360 0.34 13.66 -21.86
N PHE A 361 -0.68 12.82 -22.03
CA PHE A 361 -0.86 12.02 -23.25
C PHE A 361 -1.11 12.91 -24.46
N ASP A 362 -1.96 13.92 -24.34
CA ASP A 362 -2.17 14.94 -25.36
C ASP A 362 -0.85 15.64 -25.76
N ARG A 363 -0.04 16.01 -24.77
CA ARG A 363 1.26 16.67 -24.99
C ARG A 363 2.28 15.85 -25.77
N VAL A 364 2.16 14.53 -25.77
CA VAL A 364 3.04 13.64 -26.53
C VAL A 364 2.37 13.06 -27.79
N GLY A 365 1.24 13.63 -28.22
CA GLY A 365 0.53 13.23 -29.44
C GLY A 365 -0.25 11.91 -29.32
N LEU A 366 -0.69 11.57 -28.10
CA LEU A 366 -1.59 10.47 -27.78
C LEU A 366 -3.01 11.00 -27.44
N SER A 367 -3.44 12.06 -28.11
CA SER A 367 -4.74 12.73 -27.92
C SER A 367 -5.93 11.91 -28.45
N ASP A 368 -5.69 11.07 -29.46
CA ASP A 368 -6.75 10.41 -30.24
C ASP A 368 -7.24 9.10 -29.58
N LEU A 369 -6.93 8.90 -28.29
CA LEU A 369 -7.34 7.72 -27.55
C LEU A 369 -8.86 7.70 -27.38
N PRO A 370 -9.54 6.55 -27.59
CA PRO A 370 -10.98 6.44 -27.41
C PRO A 370 -11.46 6.89 -26.02
N ALA A 371 -10.70 6.55 -24.97
CA ALA A 371 -10.98 6.97 -23.60
C ALA A 371 -10.87 8.51 -23.37
N LEU A 372 -10.19 9.23 -24.26
CA LEU A 372 -10.10 10.70 -24.26
C LEU A 372 -11.08 11.35 -25.24
N ALA A 373 -11.79 10.59 -26.06
CA ALA A 373 -12.83 11.09 -26.95
C ALA A 373 -14.18 11.14 -26.21
N HIS A 374 -14.87 12.28 -26.26
CA HIS A 374 -16.28 12.42 -25.83
C HIS A 374 -16.90 13.49 -26.73
N ASP A 375 -18.07 13.23 -27.28
CA ASP A 375 -18.84 14.15 -28.13
C ASP A 375 -18.08 14.75 -29.32
N GLY A 376 -17.06 14.05 -29.83
CA GLY A 376 -16.33 14.45 -31.03
C GLY A 376 -15.47 15.71 -30.89
N HIS A 377 -15.23 16.24 -29.68
CA HIS A 377 -14.36 17.40 -29.43
C HIS A 377 -13.26 17.07 -28.41
N ALA A 378 -12.01 17.12 -28.88
CA ALA A 378 -10.80 16.79 -28.10
C ALA A 378 -10.26 18.03 -27.34
N ASP A 379 -11.06 18.64 -26.47
CA ASP A 379 -10.53 19.64 -25.52
C ASP A 379 -9.91 18.94 -24.30
N THR A 380 -8.77 18.27 -24.51
CA THR A 380 -8.09 17.47 -23.47
C THR A 380 -7.62 18.34 -22.30
N THR A 381 -7.25 19.60 -22.57
CA THR A 381 -6.86 20.55 -21.52
C THR A 381 -8.03 20.84 -20.59
N ARG A 382 -9.21 21.17 -21.12
CA ARG A 382 -10.41 21.38 -20.29
C ARG A 382 -10.71 20.17 -19.42
N ARG A 383 -10.69 18.97 -19.99
CA ARG A 383 -10.97 17.73 -19.24
C ARG A 383 -9.94 17.47 -18.15
N ALA A 384 -8.67 17.69 -18.44
CA ALA A 384 -7.62 17.57 -17.44
C ALA A 384 -7.84 18.54 -16.27
N VAL A 385 -8.21 19.78 -16.57
CA VAL A 385 -8.55 20.79 -15.56
C VAL A 385 -9.79 20.37 -14.77
N GLN A 386 -10.85 19.87 -15.42
CA GLN A 386 -12.07 19.39 -14.75
C GLN A 386 -11.78 18.24 -13.77
N TRP A 387 -10.95 17.27 -14.15
CA TRP A 387 -10.54 16.19 -13.25
C TRP A 387 -9.72 16.68 -12.05
N ILE A 388 -8.81 17.64 -12.27
CA ILE A 388 -8.03 18.23 -11.18
C ILE A 388 -8.91 19.15 -10.31
N ALA A 389 -9.88 19.85 -10.89
CA ALA A 389 -10.86 20.65 -10.16
C ALA A 389 -11.78 19.75 -9.31
N PHE A 390 -12.18 18.59 -9.83
CA PHE A 390 -12.93 17.60 -9.06
C PHE A 390 -12.10 17.07 -7.88
N SER A 391 -10.82 16.78 -8.10
CA SER A 391 -9.88 16.48 -7.01
C SER A 391 -9.83 17.62 -5.98
N GLU A 392 -9.72 18.87 -6.42
CA GLU A 392 -9.67 20.02 -5.53
C GLU A 392 -10.97 20.23 -4.74
N TRP A 393 -12.12 20.01 -5.39
CA TRP A 393 -13.44 20.03 -4.75
C TRP A 393 -13.55 18.95 -3.67
N LEU A 394 -13.07 17.72 -3.96
CA LEU A 394 -13.00 16.64 -2.99
C LEU A 394 -12.10 17.00 -1.80
N CYS A 395 -10.96 17.68 -2.01
CA CYS A 395 -10.12 18.18 -0.90
C CYS A 395 -10.94 19.03 0.08
N GLY A 396 -11.78 19.93 -0.44
CA GLY A 396 -12.60 20.85 0.36
C GLY A 396 -13.66 20.18 1.22
N HIS A 397 -14.08 18.96 0.85
CA HIS A 397 -15.11 18.19 1.55
C HIS A 397 -14.55 17.15 2.52
N THR A 398 -13.22 16.98 2.56
CA THR A 398 -12.57 16.15 3.58
C THR A 398 -12.19 17.00 4.79
N ASP A 399 -12.43 16.51 6.02
CA ASP A 399 -12.11 17.18 7.30
C ASP A 399 -10.59 17.37 7.57
N GLY A 400 -9.77 17.38 6.52
CA GLY A 400 -8.37 17.75 6.55
C GLY A 400 -8.15 18.99 5.71
N GLN A 401 -7.95 20.14 6.37
CA GLN A 401 -7.72 21.45 5.76
C GLN A 401 -6.41 21.53 4.95
N GLY A 402 -6.29 20.70 3.92
CA GLY A 402 -5.07 20.11 3.41
C GLY A 402 -5.00 20.10 1.88
N ARG A 403 -5.11 21.27 1.21
CA ARG A 403 -5.06 21.33 -0.27
C ARG A 403 -3.85 20.64 -0.88
N SER A 404 -4.07 19.90 -1.95
CA SER A 404 -3.05 19.10 -2.62
C SER A 404 -1.96 19.98 -3.25
N ALA A 405 -0.70 19.76 -2.86
CA ALA A 405 0.44 20.34 -3.59
C ALA A 405 0.49 19.83 -5.03
N TRP A 406 0.07 18.58 -5.29
CA TRP A 406 0.02 18.04 -6.64
C TRP A 406 -0.98 18.77 -7.52
N ASN A 407 -2.16 19.14 -7.01
CA ASN A 407 -3.14 19.90 -7.80
C ASN A 407 -2.56 21.26 -8.22
N ALA A 408 -1.89 21.97 -7.30
CA ALA A 408 -1.20 23.22 -7.61
C ALA A 408 -0.09 23.02 -8.66
N ILE A 409 0.76 22.02 -8.49
CA ILE A 409 1.84 21.70 -9.46
C ILE A 409 1.25 21.37 -10.84
N TYR A 410 0.21 20.53 -10.90
CA TYR A 410 -0.40 20.11 -12.16
C TYR A 410 -1.07 21.27 -12.89
N LEU A 411 -1.86 22.09 -12.19
CA LEU A 411 -2.50 23.26 -12.79
C LEU A 411 -1.48 24.30 -13.26
N MET A 412 -0.42 24.55 -12.48
CA MET A 412 0.69 25.42 -12.90
C MET A 412 1.39 24.90 -14.16
N ARG A 413 1.56 23.58 -14.31
CA ARG A 413 2.13 22.97 -15.53
C ARG A 413 1.19 23.04 -16.73
N ILE A 414 -0.10 22.80 -16.52
CA ILE A 414 -1.13 22.92 -17.55
C ILE A 414 -1.22 24.37 -18.03
N ALA A 415 -1.23 25.33 -17.10
CA ALA A 415 -1.33 26.75 -17.39
C ALA A 415 -0.22 27.26 -18.30
N ARG A 416 1.04 26.88 -18.03
CA ARG A 416 2.17 27.18 -18.92
C ARG A 416 2.37 26.17 -20.05
N GLY A 417 1.52 25.16 -20.15
CA GLY A 417 1.63 24.07 -21.10
C GLY A 417 1.66 24.52 -22.56
N HIS A 418 0.87 25.55 -22.88
CA HIS A 418 0.80 26.13 -24.23
C HIS A 418 1.98 27.03 -24.56
N CYS A 419 2.78 27.41 -23.57
CA CYS A 419 3.99 28.17 -23.79
C CYS A 419 5.06 27.25 -24.38
N ARG A 420 5.52 27.57 -25.59
CA ARG A 420 6.60 26.86 -26.29
C ARG A 420 7.82 27.77 -26.41
N PRO A 421 8.60 27.97 -25.33
CA PRO A 421 9.87 28.66 -25.48
C PRO A 421 10.78 27.89 -26.44
N GLU A 422 11.56 28.62 -27.24
CA GLU A 422 12.80 28.07 -27.77
C GLU A 422 13.69 27.58 -26.61
N PRO A 423 14.57 26.59 -26.82
CA PRO A 423 15.53 26.21 -25.79
C PRO A 423 16.32 27.42 -25.30
N GLN A 424 16.29 27.70 -24.00
CA GLN A 424 16.93 28.88 -23.39
C GLN A 424 16.48 30.22 -24.01
N PRO A 425 15.21 30.61 -23.85
CA PRO A 425 14.72 31.87 -24.40
C PRO A 425 15.43 33.07 -23.74
N ALA A 426 15.54 34.20 -24.43
CA ALA A 426 15.91 35.45 -23.77
C ALA A 426 14.82 35.87 -22.77
N LEU A 427 15.15 36.62 -21.72
CA LEU A 427 14.18 37.02 -20.68
C LEU A 427 12.97 37.75 -21.27
N ALA A 428 13.18 38.61 -22.27
CA ALA A 428 12.09 39.30 -22.96
C ALA A 428 11.14 38.32 -23.66
N GLN A 429 11.67 37.32 -24.39
CA GLN A 429 10.87 36.28 -25.05
C GLN A 429 10.16 35.40 -24.01
N PHE A 430 10.83 35.09 -22.90
CA PHE A 430 10.25 34.34 -21.80
C PHE A 430 9.03 35.04 -21.20
N ARG A 431 9.15 36.34 -20.92
CA ARG A 431 8.06 37.16 -20.34
C ARG A 431 6.93 37.44 -21.34
N ALA A 432 7.20 37.40 -22.64
CA ALA A 432 6.18 37.51 -23.68
C ALA A 432 5.24 36.29 -23.75
N GLN A 433 5.60 35.17 -23.11
CA GLN A 433 4.73 33.99 -23.01
C GLN A 433 3.46 34.32 -22.22
N LYS A 434 2.35 33.68 -22.61
CA LYS A 434 1.03 33.90 -22.01
C LYS A 434 0.51 32.59 -21.39
N PRO A 435 1.02 32.18 -20.21
CA PRO A 435 0.40 31.08 -19.47
C PRO A 435 -1.05 31.46 -19.14
N LEU A 436 -1.94 30.46 -19.08
CA LEU A 436 -3.31 30.67 -18.60
C LEU A 436 -3.24 31.20 -17.16
N ASP A 437 -4.00 32.22 -16.82
CA ASP A 437 -4.10 32.69 -15.44
C ASP A 437 -5.02 31.76 -14.60
N PRO A 438 -5.03 31.87 -13.26
CA PRO A 438 -5.92 31.08 -12.41
C PRO A 438 -7.42 31.26 -12.74
N ALA A 439 -7.84 32.42 -13.23
CA ALA A 439 -9.24 32.66 -13.61
C ALA A 439 -9.62 31.89 -14.87
N ALA A 440 -8.74 31.83 -15.87
CA ALA A 440 -8.90 31.02 -17.08
C ALA A 440 -8.94 29.52 -16.74
N ILE A 441 -8.10 29.06 -15.81
CA ILE A 441 -8.19 27.69 -15.28
C ILE A 441 -9.54 27.43 -14.61
N SER A 442 -10.03 28.36 -13.78
CA SER A 442 -11.35 28.25 -13.15
C SER A 442 -12.48 28.17 -14.19
N GLN A 443 -12.41 28.96 -15.26
CA GLN A 443 -13.37 28.88 -16.38
C GLN A 443 -13.33 27.52 -17.10
N LEU A 444 -12.16 26.92 -17.28
CA LEU A 444 -12.03 25.59 -17.87
C LEU A 444 -12.64 24.49 -16.99
N ALA A 445 -12.65 24.66 -15.67
CA ALA A 445 -13.30 23.73 -14.76
C ALA A 445 -14.84 23.71 -14.86
N GLY A 446 -15.43 24.79 -15.39
CA GLY A 446 -16.87 24.87 -15.65
C GLY A 446 -17.69 24.66 -14.38
N PRO A 447 -18.53 23.61 -14.26
CA PRO A 447 -19.35 23.36 -13.07
C PRO A 447 -18.55 23.20 -11.77
N LEU A 448 -17.25 22.91 -11.84
CA LEU A 448 -16.36 22.72 -10.70
C LEU A 448 -15.50 23.97 -10.40
N ALA A 449 -15.88 25.13 -10.93
CA ALA A 449 -15.15 26.38 -10.73
C ALA A 449 -15.11 26.84 -9.26
N ASP A 450 -16.09 26.42 -8.45
CA ASP A 450 -16.19 26.68 -7.02
C ASP A 450 -15.06 26.02 -6.20
N ALA A 451 -14.37 25.02 -6.76
CA ALA A 451 -13.17 24.43 -6.17
C ALA A 451 -12.00 25.45 -6.04
N PHE A 452 -12.04 26.53 -6.82
CA PHE A 452 -11.00 27.55 -6.92
C PHE A 452 -11.37 28.87 -6.22
N ASP A 453 -11.73 28.82 -4.95
CA ASP A 453 -11.98 30.04 -4.18
C ASP A 453 -10.72 30.90 -3.97
N ALA A 454 -10.94 32.21 -3.85
CA ALA A 454 -9.88 33.21 -3.72
C ALA A 454 -9.06 33.11 -2.42
N ALA A 455 -9.60 32.48 -1.37
CA ALA A 455 -8.86 32.33 -0.11
C ALA A 455 -7.69 31.34 -0.25
N HIS A 456 -7.77 30.43 -1.22
CA HIS A 456 -6.78 29.37 -1.37
C HIS A 456 -6.13 29.27 -2.76
N TRP A 457 -6.74 29.92 -3.75
CA TRP A 457 -6.23 30.11 -5.10
C TRP A 457 -6.12 31.61 -5.38
N PRO A 458 -5.00 32.23 -4.98
CA PRO A 458 -4.73 33.62 -5.34
C PRO A 458 -4.77 33.85 -6.85
N ALA A 459 -4.98 35.11 -7.24
CA ALA A 459 -5.11 35.50 -8.64
C ALA A 459 -3.82 35.29 -9.46
N ARG A 460 -2.67 35.02 -8.82
CA ARG A 460 -1.37 34.85 -9.49
C ARG A 460 -0.72 33.52 -9.09
N TRP A 461 -0.22 32.78 -10.08
CA TRP A 461 0.45 31.49 -9.86
C TRP A 461 1.66 31.56 -8.93
N VAL A 462 2.43 32.64 -8.99
CA VAL A 462 3.57 32.84 -8.09
C VAL A 462 3.13 32.82 -6.61
N GLU A 463 1.98 33.44 -6.30
CA GLU A 463 1.40 33.48 -4.96
C GLU A 463 0.85 32.11 -4.54
N VAL A 464 0.29 31.33 -5.47
CA VAL A 464 -0.12 29.93 -5.23
C VAL A 464 1.09 29.10 -4.77
N ALA A 465 2.20 29.14 -5.53
CA ALA A 465 3.40 28.38 -5.20
C ALA A 465 4.04 28.88 -3.89
N GLN A 466 4.10 30.19 -3.68
CA GLN A 466 4.62 30.82 -2.47
C GLN A 466 3.83 30.40 -1.22
N ALA A 467 2.50 30.40 -1.28
CA ALA A 467 1.66 29.99 -0.16
C ALA A 467 1.94 28.52 0.25
N ARG A 468 2.07 27.61 -0.73
CA ARG A 468 2.42 26.21 -0.45
C ARG A 468 3.82 26.10 0.13
N LEU A 469 4.83 26.77 -0.45
CA LEU A 469 6.20 26.77 0.09
C LEU A 469 6.26 27.34 1.52
N ALA A 470 5.47 28.36 1.83
CA ALA A 470 5.36 28.91 3.18
C ALA A 470 4.76 27.90 4.18
N ASP A 471 3.75 27.12 3.78
CA ASP A 471 3.23 26.01 4.60
C ASP A 471 4.30 24.94 4.88
N HIS A 472 5.16 24.68 3.89
CA HIS A 472 6.29 23.77 4.04
C HIS A 472 7.32 24.28 5.03
N GLN A 473 7.75 25.53 4.86
CA GLN A 473 8.76 26.16 5.70
C GLN A 473 8.29 26.33 7.15
N ALA A 474 7.02 26.69 7.34
CA ALA A 474 6.41 26.81 8.67
C ALA A 474 6.13 25.46 9.35
N GLY A 475 6.41 24.33 8.69
CA GLY A 475 6.13 22.99 9.21
C GLY A 475 4.64 22.65 9.33
N ARG A 476 3.75 23.51 8.82
CA ARG A 476 2.30 23.26 8.78
C ARG A 476 1.98 22.04 7.91
N ARG A 477 2.75 21.84 6.83
CA ARG A 477 2.66 20.67 5.96
C ARG A 477 4.03 20.22 5.49
N ARG A 478 4.32 18.93 5.52
CA ARG A 478 5.57 18.40 4.95
C ARG A 478 5.34 17.87 3.54
N TYR A 479 5.95 18.51 2.55
CA TYR A 479 5.99 18.01 1.18
C TYR A 479 7.20 17.11 0.94
N PRO A 480 7.04 15.92 0.32
CA PRO A 480 8.16 15.04 0.01
C PRO A 480 9.06 15.66 -1.06
N GLY A 481 10.29 15.15 -1.19
CA GLY A 481 11.33 15.75 -2.03
C GLY A 481 10.87 16.13 -3.44
N LEU A 482 10.17 15.24 -4.15
CA LEU A 482 9.71 15.51 -5.51
C LEU A 482 8.65 16.62 -5.59
N GLN A 483 7.71 16.66 -4.64
CA GLN A 483 6.70 17.73 -4.57
C GLN A 483 7.36 19.07 -4.23
N HIS A 484 8.26 19.07 -3.24
CA HIS A 484 8.98 20.27 -2.84
C HIS A 484 9.83 20.84 -3.99
N CYS A 485 10.62 19.98 -4.66
CA CYS A 485 11.40 20.39 -5.82
C CYS A 485 10.51 20.90 -6.96
N SER A 486 9.34 20.27 -7.18
CA SER A 486 8.37 20.75 -8.16
C SER A 486 7.84 22.13 -7.80
N LEU A 487 7.44 22.38 -6.55
CA LEU A 487 6.96 23.69 -6.11
C LEU A 487 8.03 24.77 -6.23
N LEU A 488 9.29 24.48 -5.86
CA LEU A 488 10.40 25.42 -6.01
C LEU A 488 10.64 25.77 -7.49
N PHE A 489 10.57 24.77 -8.37
CA PHE A 489 10.73 25.00 -9.81
C PHE A 489 9.58 25.80 -10.41
N GLU A 490 8.32 25.45 -10.09
CA GLU A 490 7.17 26.22 -10.58
C GLU A 490 7.19 27.66 -10.01
N HIS A 491 7.54 27.86 -8.74
CA HIS A 491 7.73 29.19 -8.17
C HIS A 491 8.81 29.98 -8.92
N ALA A 492 9.97 29.38 -9.20
CA ALA A 492 11.03 30.03 -9.97
C ALA A 492 10.57 30.45 -11.38
N TRP A 493 9.85 29.56 -12.07
CA TRP A 493 9.32 29.84 -13.41
C TRP A 493 8.36 31.04 -13.39
N TYR A 494 7.37 31.03 -12.49
CA TYR A 494 6.37 32.09 -12.42
C TYR A 494 6.92 33.40 -11.84
N ALA A 495 7.87 33.35 -10.91
CA ALA A 495 8.57 34.53 -10.41
C ALA A 495 9.37 35.23 -11.52
N ALA A 496 10.13 34.46 -12.29
CA ALA A 496 10.87 34.99 -13.45
C ALA A 496 9.93 35.59 -14.51
N HIS A 497 8.77 34.95 -14.74
CA HIS A 497 7.79 35.39 -15.73
C HIS A 497 7.20 36.76 -15.39
N VAL A 498 6.86 36.98 -14.11
CA VAL A 498 6.36 38.29 -13.63
C VAL A 498 7.47 39.33 -13.43
N GLY A 499 8.74 38.93 -13.54
CA GLY A 499 9.91 39.82 -13.46
C GLY A 499 10.60 39.87 -12.09
N ASP A 500 10.24 39.01 -11.15
CA ASP A 500 10.91 38.88 -9.86
C ASP A 500 12.06 37.85 -9.96
N LEU A 501 13.18 38.27 -10.57
CA LEU A 501 14.34 37.42 -10.77
C LEU A 501 15.00 37.01 -9.45
N LYS A 502 14.98 37.89 -8.45
CA LYS A 502 15.58 37.60 -7.14
C LYS A 502 14.85 36.46 -6.42
N ALA A 503 13.52 36.48 -6.43
CA ALA A 503 12.74 35.37 -5.87
C ALA A 503 12.93 34.06 -6.67
N ALA A 504 13.07 34.17 -7.99
CA ALA A 504 13.37 33.02 -8.85
C ALA A 504 14.73 32.40 -8.50
N GLU A 505 15.79 33.20 -8.42
CA GLU A 505 17.14 32.78 -8.02
C GLU A 505 17.16 32.10 -6.66
N GLN A 506 16.49 32.68 -5.66
CA GLN A 506 16.40 32.09 -4.32
C GLN A 506 15.75 30.70 -4.35
N SER A 507 14.68 30.55 -5.15
CA SER A 507 13.97 29.27 -5.28
C SER A 507 14.81 28.23 -5.99
N LEU A 508 15.60 28.65 -6.99
CA LEU A 508 16.55 27.80 -7.70
C LEU A 508 17.73 27.38 -6.82
N ALA A 509 18.22 28.26 -5.94
CA ALA A 509 19.23 27.91 -4.95
C ALA A 509 18.73 26.82 -3.99
N LEU A 510 17.53 27.00 -3.43
CA LEU A 510 16.87 25.99 -2.58
C LEU A 510 16.59 24.68 -3.35
N LEU A 511 16.21 24.78 -4.63
CA LEU A 511 16.03 23.60 -5.48
C LEU A 511 17.33 22.83 -5.60
N ARG A 512 18.45 23.52 -5.88
CA ARG A 512 19.77 22.90 -6.01
C ARG A 512 20.18 22.13 -4.74
N GLU A 513 19.88 22.68 -3.57
CA GLU A 513 20.12 22.01 -2.28
C GLU A 513 19.25 20.77 -2.06
N ALA A 514 18.02 20.77 -2.58
CA ALA A 514 17.07 19.67 -2.44
C ALA A 514 17.29 18.53 -3.46
N LEU A 515 17.80 18.82 -4.67
CA LEU A 515 17.99 17.83 -5.75
C LEU A 515 18.78 16.56 -5.39
N PRO A 516 19.82 16.59 -4.54
CA PRO A 516 20.54 15.38 -4.12
C PRO A 516 19.65 14.34 -3.43
N GLN A 517 18.53 14.75 -2.83
CA GLN A 517 17.58 13.86 -2.15
C GLN A 517 16.72 13.05 -3.14
N LEU A 518 16.71 13.44 -4.42
CA LEU A 518 15.91 12.77 -5.46
C LEU A 518 16.66 11.59 -6.09
N VAL A 519 15.88 10.67 -6.64
CA VAL A 519 16.41 9.61 -7.52
C VAL A 519 17.01 10.21 -8.80
N PRO A 520 17.97 9.52 -9.45
CA PRO A 520 18.70 10.08 -10.59
C PRO A 520 17.84 10.60 -11.75
N SER A 521 16.77 9.90 -12.11
CA SER A 521 15.88 10.31 -13.22
C SER A 521 15.06 11.55 -12.88
N ASP A 522 14.56 11.67 -11.64
CA ASP A 522 13.84 12.87 -11.21
C ASP A 522 14.79 14.08 -11.14
N ARG A 523 16.03 13.88 -10.67
CA ARG A 523 17.06 14.91 -10.71
C ARG A 523 17.40 15.31 -12.15
N ALA A 524 17.49 14.35 -13.07
CA ALA A 524 17.72 14.63 -14.49
C ALA A 524 16.62 15.52 -15.08
N TYR A 525 15.35 15.22 -14.78
CA TYR A 525 14.21 16.04 -15.22
C TYR A 525 14.35 17.50 -14.80
N PHE A 526 14.69 17.80 -13.53
CA PHE A 526 14.87 19.18 -13.08
C PHE A 526 16.10 19.84 -13.69
N THR A 527 17.20 19.10 -13.83
CA THR A 527 18.40 19.62 -14.50
C THR A 527 18.10 20.00 -15.95
N GLU A 528 17.43 19.13 -16.71
CA GLU A 528 17.02 19.40 -18.10
C GLU A 528 16.03 20.57 -18.16
N SER A 529 14.96 20.55 -17.36
CA SER A 529 13.95 21.62 -17.34
C SER A 529 14.55 22.98 -16.98
N TRP A 530 15.45 23.04 -15.99
CA TRP A 530 16.15 24.28 -15.64
C TRP A 530 17.00 24.76 -16.81
N ASN A 531 17.79 23.87 -17.41
CA ASN A 531 18.64 24.24 -18.53
C ASN A 531 17.84 24.68 -19.76
N ASP A 532 16.69 24.08 -20.06
CA ASP A 532 16.06 24.23 -21.37
C ASP A 532 14.87 25.20 -21.36
N THR A 533 14.22 25.41 -20.21
CA THR A 533 12.94 26.15 -20.13
C THR A 533 13.03 27.50 -19.42
N LEU A 534 14.10 27.77 -18.68
CA LEU A 534 14.30 29.05 -17.99
C LEU A 534 15.11 30.02 -18.86
N PRO A 535 14.93 31.34 -18.67
CA PRO A 535 15.60 32.33 -19.51
C PRO A 535 17.13 32.31 -19.32
N ALA A 536 17.85 32.57 -20.40
CA ALA A 536 19.33 32.49 -20.44
C ALA A 536 19.99 33.33 -19.34
N GLU A 537 19.46 34.52 -19.07
CA GLU A 537 19.93 35.44 -18.03
C GLU A 537 19.83 34.81 -16.63
N LEU A 538 18.70 34.16 -16.33
CA LEU A 538 18.52 33.48 -15.04
C LEU A 538 19.40 32.21 -14.94
N VAL A 539 19.64 31.53 -16.05
CA VAL A 539 20.54 30.35 -16.11
C VAL A 539 22.00 30.76 -15.86
N LEU A 540 22.42 31.95 -16.30
CA LEU A 540 23.76 32.48 -16.05
C LEU A 540 23.98 32.83 -14.57
N GLU A 541 23.01 33.50 -13.95
CA GLU A 541 23.05 33.89 -12.54
C GLU A 541 22.87 32.67 -11.61
N ALA A 542 21.83 31.88 -11.85
CA ALA A 542 21.54 30.66 -11.12
C ALA A 542 21.96 29.44 -11.96
N LYS A 543 23.27 29.14 -11.95
CA LYS A 543 23.85 28.05 -12.75
C LYS A 543 23.18 26.69 -12.49
N PRO A 544 22.60 26.03 -13.50
CA PRO A 544 21.97 24.73 -13.30
C PRO A 544 23.01 23.67 -12.87
N PRO A 545 22.57 22.59 -12.21
CA PRO A 545 23.43 21.43 -11.97
C PRO A 545 24.04 20.92 -13.29
N ARG A 546 25.24 20.34 -13.22
CA ARG A 546 25.86 19.73 -14.40
C ARG A 546 24.95 18.66 -14.99
N ARG A 547 24.74 18.70 -16.31
CA ARG A 547 24.02 17.64 -17.02
C ARG A 547 24.73 16.30 -16.77
N PRO A 548 23.98 15.21 -16.55
CA PRO A 548 24.56 13.87 -16.60
C PRO A 548 25.25 13.69 -17.97
N ALA A 549 26.45 13.12 -17.99
CA ALA A 549 27.10 12.80 -19.27
C ALA A 549 26.16 11.92 -20.10
N ALA A 550 25.87 12.31 -21.34
CA ALA A 550 25.03 11.53 -22.21
C ALA A 550 25.60 10.10 -22.33
N ARG A 551 24.83 9.09 -21.93
CA ARG A 551 25.19 7.70 -22.22
C ARG A 551 25.23 7.56 -23.74
N LYS A 552 26.43 7.41 -24.31
CA LYS A 552 26.60 7.07 -25.73
C LYS A 552 25.72 5.84 -26.01
N LYS A 553 24.66 5.99 -26.81
CA LYS A 553 23.94 4.84 -27.37
C LYS A 553 24.97 4.11 -28.23
N THR A 554 25.51 3.00 -27.73
CA THR A 554 26.30 2.07 -28.53
C THR A 554 25.35 1.48 -29.57
N VAL A 555 25.38 2.04 -30.78
CA VAL A 555 24.79 1.42 -31.95
C VAL A 555 25.52 0.09 -32.14
N ARG A 556 24.91 -1.02 -31.71
CA ARG A 556 25.31 -2.34 -32.16
C ARG A 556 25.02 -2.39 -33.65
N ARG A 557 26.04 -2.15 -34.48
CA ARG A 557 26.04 -2.59 -35.87
C ARG A 557 25.99 -4.11 -35.84
N SER A 558 24.83 -4.67 -36.19
CA SER A 558 24.73 -6.07 -36.62
C SER A 558 25.50 -6.21 -37.92
N GLY A 559 26.66 -6.86 -37.85
CA GLY A 559 27.29 -7.51 -38.99
C GLY A 559 26.81 -8.95 -39.10
#